data_AF-A0A377U0U3-F1
#
_entry.id   AF-A0A377U0U3-F1
#
_cell.length_a   1.000
_cell.length_b   1.000
_cell.length_c   1.000
_cell.angle_alpha   90.00
_cell.angle_beta   90.00
_cell.angle_gamma   90.00
#
_symmetry.space_group_name_H-M   'P 1'
#
loop_
_entity.id
_entity.type
_entity.pdbx_description
1 polymer ?
#
loop_
_entity_poly.entity_id
_entity_poly.type
_entity_poly.pdbx_seq_one_letter_code
_entity_poly.pdbx_strand_id
1 'polypeptide(L)' 'MVIEDTGLGLTRTRDLVVVRVYTSPRSEAQKQRFFAILQEELAEHYGLSGDDLMVSIISNQKGDWSFGRGVAQYLTGDL' A
#
# COMPACT_ATOMS: atom_id res chain seq x y z
N MET A 1 -7.48 11.70 10.64
CA MET A 1 -8.00 10.37 10.27
C MET A 1 -8.05 9.56 11.54
N VAL A 2 -9.15 8.82 11.78
CA VAL A 2 -9.29 7.93 12.95
C VAL A 2 -9.37 6.51 12.39
N ILE A 3 -8.52 5.62 12.89
CA ILE A 3 -8.48 4.21 12.51
C ILE A 3 -8.65 3.42 13.79
N GLU A 4 -9.78 2.73 13.90
CA GLU A 4 -10.13 1.89 15.03
C GLU A 4 -10.18 0.43 14.60
N ASP A 5 -10.29 -0.48 15.57
CA ASP A 5 -10.64 -1.86 15.26
C ASP A 5 -12.03 -1.93 14.62
N THR A 6 -12.16 -2.73 13.57
CA THR A 6 -13.42 -2.93 12.84
C THR A 6 -14.05 -4.28 13.20
N GLY A 7 -13.85 -4.75 14.43
CA GLY A 7 -14.28 -6.07 14.89
C GLY A 7 -13.31 -7.20 14.54
N LEU A 8 -12.04 -6.88 14.29
CA LEU A 8 -10.98 -7.85 14.03
C LEU A 8 -10.18 -8.19 15.30
N GLY A 9 -10.45 -7.51 16.42
CA GLY A 9 -9.75 -7.73 17.69
C GLY A 9 -8.36 -7.08 17.74
N LEU A 10 -8.11 -6.08 16.89
CA LEU A 10 -6.82 -5.37 16.85
C LEU A 10 -6.74 -4.32 17.95
N THR A 11 -5.58 -4.20 18.59
CA THR A 11 -5.30 -3.12 19.54
C THR A 11 -4.44 -2.06 18.87
N ARG A 12 -5.07 -1.03 18.30
CA ARG A 12 -4.36 0.12 17.70
C ARG A 12 -3.74 1.00 18.78
N THR A 13 -2.53 1.48 18.52
CA THR A 13 -1.80 2.40 19.39
C THR A 13 -1.58 3.75 18.72
N ARG A 14 -0.74 4.61 19.32
CA ARG A 14 -0.34 5.88 18.72
C ARG A 14 0.71 5.72 17.62
N ASP A 15 1.30 4.53 17.50
CA ASP A 15 2.35 4.22 16.53
C ASP A 15 1.79 3.71 15.19
N LEU A 16 0.46 3.73 15.04
CA LEU A 16 -0.25 3.31 13.83
C LEU A 16 0.32 3.93 12.54
N VAL A 17 0.63 3.06 11.58
CA VAL A 17 1.06 3.40 10.22
C VAL A 17 -0.03 3.03 9.21
N VAL A 18 -0.43 4.00 8.40
CA VAL A 18 -1.35 3.80 7.28
C VAL A 18 -0.61 3.97 5.95
N VAL A 19 -0.59 2.92 5.14
CA VAL A 19 0.01 2.91 3.81
C VAL A 19 -1.08 2.87 2.75
N ARG A 20 -1.10 3.88 1.86
CA ARG A 20 -1.96 3.90 0.67
C ARG A 20 -1.11 3.85 -0.59
N VAL A 21 -1.39 2.86 -1.43
CA VAL A 21 -0.66 2.64 -2.68
C VAL A 21 -1.60 2.86 -3.85
N TYR A 22 -1.20 3.73 -4.77
CA TYR A 22 -1.80 3.86 -6.10
C TYR A 22 -0.89 3.15 -7.09
N THR A 23 -1.41 2.19 -7.86
CA THR A 23 -0.58 1.38 -8.75
C THR A 23 -1.35 0.85 -9.96
N SER A 24 -0.64 0.57 -11.04
CA SER A 24 -1.16 -0.26 -12.14
C SER A 24 -1.60 -1.65 -11.62
N PRO A 25 -2.42 -2.43 -12.35
CA PRO A 25 -2.96 -3.67 -11.83
C PRO A 25 -1.87 -4.67 -11.40
N ARG A 26 -2.07 -5.28 -10.22
CA ARG A 26 -1.22 -6.34 -9.65
C ARG A 26 -2.09 -7.56 -9.34
N SER A 27 -1.52 -8.75 -9.40
CA SER A 27 -2.25 -9.96 -9.01
C SER A 27 -2.51 -9.99 -7.50
N GLU A 28 -3.56 -10.70 -7.08
CA GLU A 28 -3.86 -10.86 -5.65
C GLU A 28 -2.68 -11.49 -4.88
N ALA A 29 -1.98 -12.46 -5.49
CA ALA A 29 -0.79 -13.07 -4.90
C ALA A 29 0.34 -12.04 -4.68
N GLN A 30 0.53 -11.08 -5.58
CA GLN A 30 1.51 -10.00 -5.41
C GLN A 30 1.10 -9.05 -4.28
N LYS A 31 -0.18 -8.69 -4.18
CA LYS A 31 -0.68 -7.82 -3.10
C LYS A 31 -0.54 -8.48 -1.73
N GLN A 32 -0.92 -9.75 -1.61
CA GLN A 32 -0.77 -10.51 -0.36
C GLN A 32 0.70 -10.63 0.05
N ARG A 33 1.60 -10.92 -0.91
CA ARG A 33 3.04 -10.95 -0.67
C ARG A 33 3.57 -9.59 -0.21
N PHE A 34 3.10 -8.50 -0.80
CA PHE A 34 3.46 -7.15 -0.38
C PHE A 34 3.02 -6.85 1.06
N PHE A 35 1.80 -7.22 1.46
CA PHE A 35 1.34 -7.03 2.85
C PHE A 35 2.21 -7.78 3.86
N ALA A 36 2.55 -9.04 3.56
CA ALA A 36 3.37 -9.87 4.43
C ALA A 36 4.79 -9.30 4.58
N ILE A 37 5.47 -9.01 3.46
CA ILE A 37 6.83 -8.46 3.47
C ILE A 37 6.87 -7.09 4.14
N LEU A 38 5.91 -6.20 3.85
CA LEU A 38 5.89 -4.88 4.47
C LEU A 38 5.76 -4.96 5.99
N GLN A 39 4.91 -5.87 6.50
CA GLN A 39 4.78 -6.08 7.94
C GLN A 39 6.06 -6.65 8.54
N GLU A 40 6.68 -7.64 7.90
CA GLU A 40 7.93 -8.27 8.35
C GLU A 40 9.06 -7.23 8.47
N GLU A 41 9.28 -6.44 7.42
CA GLU A 41 10.32 -5.40 7.37
C GLU A 41 10.08 -4.30 8.41
N LEU A 42 8.83 -3.86 8.61
CA LEU A 42 8.51 -2.83 9.60
C LEU A 42 8.64 -3.35 11.04
N ALA A 43 8.30 -4.61 11.28
CA ALA A 43 8.52 -5.24 12.57
C ALA A 43 10.02 -5.42 12.86
N GLU A 44 10.79 -5.92 11.89
CA GLU A 44 12.23 -6.19 12.06
C GLU A 44 13.03 -4.91 12.28
N HIS A 45 12.80 -3.87 11.48
CA HIS A 45 13.64 -2.67 11.51
C HIS A 45 13.15 -1.59 12.48
N TYR A 46 11.86 -1.56 12.80
CA TYR A 46 11.26 -0.49 13.59
C TYR A 46 10.42 -0.98 14.77
N GLY A 47 10.26 -2.30 14.95
CA GLY A 47 9.47 -2.86 16.04
C GLY A 47 7.97 -2.60 15.93
N LEU A 48 7.46 -2.29 14.72
CA LEU A 48 6.05 -1.99 14.53
C LEU A 48 5.19 -3.23 14.80
N SER A 49 4.19 -3.09 15.67
CA SER A 49 3.19 -4.13 15.92
C SER A 49 2.39 -4.44 14.65
N GLY A 50 2.05 -5.72 14.45
CA GLY A 50 1.14 -6.14 13.37
C GLY A 50 -0.25 -5.52 13.48
N ASP A 51 -0.67 -5.18 14.70
CA ASP A 51 -1.92 -4.49 14.96
C ASP A 51 -1.88 -3.03 14.50
N ASP A 52 -0.69 -2.44 14.31
CA ASP A 52 -0.50 -1.02 13.99
C ASP A 52 -0.19 -0.75 12.52
N LEU A 53 -0.32 -1.75 11.64
CA LEU A 53 -0.26 -1.54 10.20
C LEU A 53 -1.65 -1.60 9.56
N MET A 54 -1.93 -0.65 8.66
CA MET A 54 -3.08 -0.71 7.76
C MET A 54 -2.64 -0.39 6.34
N VAL A 55 -2.97 -1.25 5.39
CA VAL A 55 -2.59 -1.07 3.98
C VAL A 55 -3.83 -1.02 3.09
N SER A 56 -3.88 -0.05 2.17
CA SER A 56 -4.90 0.02 1.11
C SER A 56 -4.23 0.18 -0.25
N ILE A 57 -4.65 -0.65 -1.22
CA ILE A 57 -4.17 -0.57 -2.61
C ILE A 57 -5.34 -0.16 -3.51
N ILE A 58 -5.16 0.92 -4.26
CA ILE A 58 -6.08 1.42 -5.27
C ILE A 58 -5.43 1.20 -6.63
N SER A 59 -6.04 0.34 -7.45
CA SER A 59 -5.54 0.04 -8.79
C SER A 59 -6.09 1.03 -9.82
N ASN A 60 -5.23 1.47 -10.73
CA ASN A 60 -5.59 2.25 -11.92
C ASN A 60 -5.03 1.59 -13.18
N GLN A 61 -5.19 2.23 -14.34
CA GLN A 61 -4.72 1.74 -15.64
C GLN A 61 -3.48 2.49 -16.11
N LYS A 62 -2.80 1.94 -17.12
CA LYS A 62 -1.63 2.55 -17.77
C LYS A 62 -1.89 4.00 -18.23
N GLY A 63 -3.08 4.29 -18.76
CA GLY A 63 -3.44 5.63 -19.24
C GLY A 63 -3.64 6.67 -18.14
N ASP A 64 -3.75 6.27 -16.87
CA ASP A 64 -4.06 7.18 -15.76
C ASP A 64 -2.81 7.86 -15.17
N TRP A 65 -1.64 7.63 -15.77
CA TRP A 65 -0.37 8.18 -15.30
C TRP A 65 0.20 9.18 -16.29
N SER A 66 0.50 10.38 -15.80
CA SER A 66 1.51 11.26 -16.40
C SER A 66 2.62 11.46 -15.40
N PHE A 67 3.81 10.93 -15.71
CA PHE A 67 5.00 11.13 -14.87
C PHE A 67 5.62 12.52 -15.06
N GLY A 68 5.14 13.28 -16.05
CA GLY A 68 5.58 14.63 -16.32
C GLY A 68 5.27 15.06 -17.75
N ARG A 69 5.43 16.37 -18.00
CA ARG A 69 5.29 17.01 -19.32
C ARG A 69 3.92 16.84 -19.99
N GLY A 70 2.89 16.45 -19.24
CA GLY A 70 1.55 16.22 -19.79
C GLY A 70 1.45 15.02 -20.73
N VAL A 71 2.41 14.08 -20.66
CA VAL A 71 2.44 12.87 -21.49
C VAL A 71 2.07 11.66 -20.64
N ALA A 72 1.31 10.73 -21.21
CA ALA A 72 1.04 9.42 -20.59
C ALA A 72 2.07 8.39 -21.07
N GLN A 73 3.21 8.30 -20.37
CA GLN A 73 4.39 7.55 -20.84
C GLN A 73 4.13 6.05 -21.03
N TYR A 74 3.23 5.47 -20.24
CA TYR A 74 2.83 4.07 -20.45
C TYR A 74 2.09 3.84 -21.77
N LEU A 75 1.51 4.87 -22.37
CA LEU A 75 0.82 4.79 -23.67
C LEU A 75 1.77 5.07 -24.85
N THR A 76 2.82 5.85 -24.64
CA THR A 76 3.84 6.10 -25.67
C THR A 76 4.84 4.95 -25.80
N GLY A 77 4.97 4.12 -24.77
CA GLY A 77 5.96 3.04 -24.71
C GLY A 77 7.34 3.52 -24.23
N ASP A 78 7.43 4.73 -23.68
CA ASP A 78 8.64 5.22 -23.01
C ASP A 78 8.92 4.47 -21.69
N LEU A 79 7.92 3.71 -21.19
CA LEU A 79 7.93 2.86 -19.99
C LEU A 79 7.21 1.52 -20.21
#